data_AF-A0A7M7MSP6-F1
#
_entry.id   AF-A0A7M7MSP6-F1
#
_cell.length_a   1.000
_cell.length_b   1.000
_cell.length_c   1.000
_cell.angle_alpha   90.00
_cell.angle_beta   90.00
_cell.angle_gamma   90.00
#
_symmetry.space_group_name_H-M   'P 1'
#
loop_
_entity.id
_entity.type
_entity.pdbx_description
1 polymer ?
#
loop_
_entity_poly.entity_id
_entity_poly.type
_entity_poly.pdbx_seq_one_letter_code
_entity_poly.pdbx_strand_id
1 'polypeptide(L)'
;MLHRGLPPEIQVLGTNYVRDEFKRHKNCNEDIAIIFMNEWTEYAIMLTKQLGLKGPHTAKPLGENLKEEDFNKFRDEQLYQLYELMIASTGKINKNTEDT
;
A
#
# COMPACT_ATOMS: atom_id res chain seq x y z
N MET A 1 3.48 -4.50 -17.63
CA MET A 1 3.63 -3.38 -16.66
C MET A 1 2.62 -3.61 -15.56
N LEU A 2 3.11 -3.81 -14.32
CA LEU A 2 2.38 -4.39 -13.19
C LEU A 2 1.05 -3.69 -12.84
N HIS A 3 1.04 -2.35 -12.86
CA HIS A 3 -0.14 -1.56 -12.48
C HIS A 3 -1.18 -1.36 -13.58
N ARG A 4 -1.01 -1.94 -14.78
CA ARG A 4 -2.00 -1.79 -15.87
C ARG A 4 -3.39 -2.35 -15.54
N GLY A 5 -3.48 -3.23 -14.55
CA GLY A 5 -4.74 -3.76 -14.07
C GLY A 5 -5.38 -2.97 -12.92
N LEU A 6 -4.86 -1.81 -12.53
CA LEU A 6 -5.44 -1.01 -11.45
C LEU A 6 -6.44 0.02 -11.98
N PRO A 7 -7.41 0.47 -11.14
CA PRO A 7 -8.21 1.66 -11.44
C PRO A 7 -7.30 2.86 -11.75
N PRO A 8 -7.69 3.77 -12.66
CA PRO A 8 -6.81 4.84 -13.15
C PRO A 8 -6.16 5.68 -12.05
N GLU A 9 -6.91 6.01 -11.00
CA GLU A 9 -6.45 6.84 -9.89
C GLU A 9 -5.33 6.14 -9.10
N ILE A 10 -5.51 4.85 -8.80
CA ILE A 10 -4.54 4.04 -8.06
C ILE A 10 -3.36 3.63 -8.95
N GLN A 11 -3.59 3.44 -10.25
CA GLN A 11 -2.55 3.12 -11.21
C GLN A 11 -1.48 4.22 -11.28
N VAL A 12 -1.90 5.48 -11.37
CA VAL A 12 -0.98 6.62 -11.46
C VAL A 12 -0.16 6.74 -10.18
N LEU A 13 -0.82 6.63 -9.02
CA LEU A 13 -0.17 6.65 -7.71
C LEU A 13 0.89 5.55 -7.59
N GLY A 14 0.51 4.30 -7.87
CA GLY A 14 1.40 3.14 -7.79
C GLY A 14 2.58 3.21 -8.77
N THR A 15 2.32 3.66 -10.01
CA THR A 15 3.38 3.81 -11.03
C THR A 15 4.44 4.81 -10.59
N ASN A 16 4.03 5.95 -10.03
CA ASN A 16 4.95 6.97 -9.56
C ASN A 16 5.72 6.50 -8.33
N TYR A 17 5.03 5.88 -7.36
CA TYR A 17 5.66 5.33 -6.16
C TYR A 17 6.77 4.33 -6.49
N VAL A 18 6.48 3.35 -7.37
CA VAL A 18 7.48 2.34 -7.74
C VAL A 18 8.67 2.95 -8.47
N ARG A 19 8.44 3.94 -9.34
CA ARG A 19 9.54 4.66 -10.00
C ARG A 19 10.46 5.33 -8.97
N ASP A 20 9.88 5.95 -7.95
CA ASP A 20 10.63 6.63 -6.90
C ASP A 20 11.37 5.64 -6.01
N GLU A 21 10.76 4.51 -5.64
CA GLU A 21 11.41 3.47 -4.84
C GLU A 21 12.63 2.87 -5.54
N PHE A 22 12.51 2.51 -6.83
CA PHE A 22 13.65 2.04 -7.61
C PHE A 22 14.75 3.12 -7.75
N LYS A 23 14.36 4.39 -7.86
CA LYS A 23 15.31 5.50 -7.91
C LYS A 23 16.07 5.64 -6.58
N ARG A 24 15.38 5.52 -5.44
CA ARG A 24 16.00 5.57 -4.10
C ARG A 24 16.95 4.40 -3.86
N HIS A 25 16.62 3.21 -4.36
CA HIS A 25 17.42 2.00 -4.18
C HIS A 25 18.48 1.79 -5.27
N LYS A 26 18.60 2.69 -6.26
CA LYS A 26 19.53 2.54 -7.40
C LYS A 26 21.00 2.30 -7.02
N ASN A 27 21.45 2.90 -5.91
CA ASN A 27 22.85 2.86 -5.46
C ASN A 27 23.02 2.12 -4.12
N CYS A 28 22.05 1.30 -3.71
CA CYS A 28 22.20 0.51 -2.50
C CYS A 28 23.27 -0.60 -2.68
N ASN A 29 23.79 -1.12 -1.57
CA ASN A 29 24.73 -2.24 -1.62
C ASN A 29 24.01 -3.54 -2.01
N GLU A 30 24.78 -4.59 -2.29
CA GLU A 30 24.24 -5.86 -2.78
C GLU A 30 23.26 -6.51 -1.79
N ASP A 31 23.56 -6.51 -0.50
CA ASP A 31 22.70 -7.11 0.53
C ASP A 31 21.32 -6.43 0.58
N ILE A 32 21.30 -5.09 0.55
CA ILE A 32 20.05 -4.32 0.52
C ILE A 32 19.33 -4.49 -0.81
N ALA A 33 20.05 -4.59 -1.93
CA ALA A 33 19.46 -4.85 -3.24
C ALA A 33 18.74 -6.19 -3.28
N ILE A 34 19.32 -7.25 -2.68
CA ILE A 34 18.69 -8.57 -2.58
C ILE A 34 17.39 -8.49 -1.78
N ILE A 35 17.42 -7.85 -0.61
CA ILE A 35 16.22 -7.67 0.23
C ILE A 35 15.15 -6.88 -0.54
N PHE A 36 15.52 -5.76 -1.17
CA PHE A 36 14.61 -4.95 -1.96
C PHE A 36 13.96 -5.75 -3.09
N MET A 37 14.74 -6.56 -3.83
CA MET A 37 14.20 -7.37 -4.93
C MET A 37 13.28 -8.49 -4.45
N ASN A 38 13.53 -9.07 -3.28
CA ASN A 38 12.64 -10.06 -2.66
C ASN A 38 11.29 -9.42 -2.29
N GLU A 39 11.31 -8.30 -1.55
CA GLU A 39 10.10 -7.56 -1.18
C GLU A 39 9.33 -7.08 -2.42
N TRP A 40 10.04 -6.60 -3.43
CA TRP A 40 9.44 -6.20 -4.70
C TRP A 40 8.76 -7.38 -5.43
N THR A 41 9.36 -8.57 -5.37
CA THR A 41 8.80 -9.79 -5.96
C THR A 41 7.52 -10.20 -5.24
N GLU A 42 7.52 -10.19 -3.91
CA GLU A 42 6.33 -10.48 -3.10
C GLU A 42 5.21 -9.48 -3.37
N TYR A 43 5.51 -8.18 -3.46
CA TYR A 43 4.55 -7.16 -3.85
C TYR A 43 3.93 -7.44 -5.23
N ALA A 44 4.75 -7.79 -6.22
CA ALA A 44 4.28 -8.11 -7.57
C ALA A 44 3.39 -9.35 -7.59
N ILE A 45 3.72 -10.39 -6.82
CA ILE A 45 2.92 -11.60 -6.66
C ILE A 45 1.58 -11.27 -5.99
N MET A 46 1.58 -10.54 -4.88
CA MET A 46 0.37 -10.11 -4.16
C MET A 46 -0.57 -9.33 -5.09
N LEU A 47 -0.04 -8.31 -5.78
CA LEU A 47 -0.83 -7.50 -6.68
C LEU A 47 -1.38 -8.32 -7.86
N THR A 48 -0.59 -9.24 -8.41
CA THR A 48 -1.06 -10.13 -9.49
C THR A 48 -2.19 -11.05 -9.01
N LYS A 49 -2.09 -11.59 -7.78
CA LYS A 49 -3.16 -12.41 -7.18
C LYS A 49 -4.45 -11.61 -7.02
N GLN A 50 -4.37 -10.38 -6.52
CA GLN A 50 -5.54 -9.51 -6.35
C GLN A 50 -6.20 -9.16 -7.68
N LEU A 51 -5.40 -8.91 -8.73
CA LEU A 51 -5.92 -8.59 -10.06
C LEU A 51 -6.51 -9.80 -10.80
N GLY A 52 -6.07 -11.02 -10.45
CA GLY A 52 -6.51 -12.27 -11.05
C GLY A 52 -6.17 -12.40 -12.55
N LEU A 53 -6.61 -13.51 -13.16
CA LEU A 53 -6.39 -13.78 -14.59
C LEU A 53 -7.28 -12.92 -15.52
N LYS A 54 -8.37 -12.36 -15.00
CA LYS A 54 -9.40 -11.63 -15.78
C LYS A 54 -9.19 -10.12 -15.84
N GLY A 55 -8.19 -9.59 -15.13
CA GLY A 55 -7.77 -8.20 -15.25
C GLY A 55 -8.67 -7.16 -14.54
N PRO A 56 -8.40 -5.86 -14.76
CA PRO A 56 -8.74 -4.71 -13.91
C PRO A 56 -10.20 -4.57 -13.45
N HIS A 57 -11.16 -5.08 -14.23
CA HIS A 57 -12.57 -4.85 -13.98
C HIS A 57 -13.18 -5.78 -12.93
N THR A 58 -12.48 -6.84 -12.51
CA THR A 58 -13.03 -7.88 -11.62
C THR A 58 -12.42 -7.95 -10.23
N ALA A 59 -11.31 -7.28 -9.97
CA ALA A 59 -10.64 -7.32 -8.68
C ALA A 59 -11.32 -6.35 -7.70
N LYS A 60 -12.39 -6.79 -7.04
CA LYS A 60 -12.99 -6.08 -5.92
C LYS A 60 -13.24 -7.03 -4.75
N PRO A 61 -12.81 -6.68 -3.52
CA PRO A 61 -12.04 -5.48 -3.15
C PRO A 61 -10.54 -5.59 -3.50
N LEU A 62 -9.89 -4.44 -3.74
CA LEU A 62 -8.43 -4.33 -3.85
C LEU A 62 -7.85 -4.10 -2.45
N GLY A 63 -6.70 -4.69 -2.16
CA GLY A 63 -6.05 -4.61 -0.86
C GLY A 63 -6.47 -5.73 0.09
N GLU A 64 -5.76 -5.81 1.22
CA GLU A 64 -6.00 -6.76 2.30
C GLU A 64 -6.08 -5.99 3.61
N ASN A 65 -6.82 -6.55 4.58
CA ASN A 65 -6.86 -5.96 5.93
C ASN A 65 -5.49 -6.13 6.58
N LEU A 66 -5.00 -5.05 7.20
CA LEU A 66 -3.81 -5.12 8.04
C LEU A 66 -4.08 -6.03 9.25
N LYS A 67 -3.09 -6.83 9.60
CA LYS A 67 -3.12 -7.61 10.84
C LYS A 67 -2.75 -6.71 12.02
N GLU A 68 -3.11 -7.11 13.23
CA GLU A 68 -2.75 -6.36 14.44
C GLU A 68 -1.24 -6.17 14.58
N GLU A 69 -0.46 -7.18 14.20
CA GLU A 69 1.00 -7.15 14.20
C GLU A 69 1.59 -6.12 13.21
N ASP A 70 0.87 -5.75 12.15
CA ASP A 70 1.34 -4.78 11.17
C ASP A 70 1.33 -3.36 11.75
N PHE A 71 0.43 -3.03 12.67
CA PHE A 71 0.40 -1.71 13.31
C PHE A 71 1.68 -1.40 14.10
N ASN A 72 2.36 -2.43 14.62
CA ASN A 72 3.64 -2.27 15.31
C ASN A 72 4.78 -1.80 14.39
N LYS A 73 4.60 -1.85 13.06
CA LYS A 73 5.59 -1.41 12.07
C LYS A 73 5.50 0.09 11.76
N PHE A 74 4.46 0.77 12.25
CA PHE A 74 4.21 2.18 12.00
C PHE A 74 4.73 3.04 13.16
N ARG A 75 5.16 4.26 12.86
CA ARG A 75 5.36 5.30 13.87
C ARG A 75 4.01 5.81 14.37
N ASP A 76 3.97 6.36 15.57
CA ASP A 76 2.75 6.92 16.19
C ASP A 76 2.03 7.92 15.27
N GLU A 77 2.78 8.82 14.62
CA GLU A 77 2.22 9.78 13.65
C GLU A 77 1.56 9.10 12.44
N GLN A 78 2.13 8.00 11.96
CA GLN A 78 1.60 7.25 10.83
C GLN A 78 0.34 6.47 11.22
N LEU A 79 0.29 5.94 12.46
CA LEU A 79 -0.91 5.32 13.01
C LEU A 79 -2.04 6.35 13.15
N TYR A 80 -1.73 7.54 13.64
CA TYR A 80 -2.70 8.63 13.73
C TYR A 80 -3.23 9.02 12.34
N GLN A 81 -2.37 9.19 11.35
CA GLN A 81 -2.79 9.47 9.97
C GLN A 81 -3.68 8.36 9.38
N LEU A 82 -3.34 7.09 9.65
CA LEU A 82 -4.14 5.95 9.21
C LEU A 82 -5.53 5.94 9.87
N TYR A 83 -5.61 6.31 11.15
CA TYR A 83 -6.85 6.44 11.89
C TYR A 83 -7.74 7.57 11.33
N GLU A 84 -7.17 8.75 11.11
CA GLU A 84 -7.86 9.89 10.48
C GLU A 84 -8.36 9.53 9.07
N LEU A 85 -7.56 8.79 8.29
CA LEU A 85 -7.95 8.32 6.96
C LEU A 85 -9.14 7.36 7.02
N MET A 86 -9.15 6.43 7.99
CA MET A 86 -10.27 5.50 8.21
C MET A 86 -11.55 6.27 8.53
N ILE A 87 -11.48 7.30 9.39
CA ILE A 87 -12.63 8.13 9.73
C ILE A 87 -13.16 8.87 8.51
N ALA A 88 -12.28 9.56 7.78
CA ALA A 88 -12.64 10.30 6.58
C ALA A 88 -13.28 9.41 5.50
N SER A 89 -12.82 8.15 5.38
CA SER A 89 -13.31 7.20 4.38
C SER A 89 -14.60 6.47 4.78
N THR A 90 -14.87 6.30 6.08
CA THR A 90 -16.02 5.52 6.59
C THR A 90 -17.15 6.37 7.14
N GLY A 91 -16.92 7.67 7.38
CA GLY A 91 -17.90 8.58 7.99
C GLY A 91 -18.20 8.26 9.46
N LYS A 92 -17.40 7.41 10.12
CA LYS A 92 -17.52 7.14 11.56
C LYS A 92 -17.16 8.41 12.33
N ILE A 93 -18.12 9.00 13.03
CA ILE A 93 -17.93 10.22 13.82
C ILE A 93 -16.95 9.93 14.97
N ASN A 94 -15.94 10.80 15.13
CA ASN A 94 -15.06 10.84 16.30
C ASN A 94 -15.90 11.09 17.55
N LYS A 95 -16.13 10.05 18.37
CA LYS A 95 -16.81 10.19 19.67
C LYS A 95 -15.89 10.73 20.78
N ASN A 96 -14.63 11.03 20.47
CA ASN A 96 -13.62 11.46 21.47
C ASN A 96 -13.28 12.96 21.38
N THR A 97 -14.07 13.77 20.66
CA THR A 97 -13.96 15.24 20.64
C THR A 97 -15.10 15.94 21.38
N GLU A 98 -15.69 15.27 22.37
CA GLU A 98 -16.49 15.88 23.43
C GLU A 98 -15.88 15.41 24.75
N ASP A 99 -14.90 16.18 25.26
CA ASP A 99 -14.53 16.33 26.68
C ASP A 99 -13.09 16.86 26.81
N THR A 100 -12.89 18.15 26.53
CA THR A 100 -12.36 19.17 27.47
C THR A 100 -12.31 20.54 26.82
#